data_AF-A0A170Y8B3-F1
#
_entry.id   AF-A0A170Y8B3-F1
#
_cell.length_a   1.000
_cell.length_b   1.000
_cell.length_c   1.000
_cell.angle_alpha   90.00
_cell.angle_beta   90.00
_cell.angle_gamma   90.00
#
_symmetry.space_group_name_H-M   'P 1'
#
loop_
_entity.id
_entity.type
_entity.pdbx_description
1 polymer ?
#
loop_
_entity_poly.entity_id
_entity_poly.type
_entity_poly.pdbx_seq_one_letter_code
_entity_poly.pdbx_strand_id
1 'polypeptide(L)'
;VDWSPEGGVTGTRPVVDHYSISRYSTSEWRKHNEEVLCSSADDLHRVNMAEYNSRRGLKCTAQNADKVQYANTKRLAERTNEVLKWKEEIKRSIEALTEEIGLLEKQRKRLTQAQTVLTMVRSISSECLACRAMRQGHDLARDAPEEELIKEAALIKEVGELFE
;
A
#
# COMPACT_ATOMS: atom_id res chain seq x y z
N VAL A 1 44.38 -61.17 -0.96
CA VAL A 1 44.89 -62.03 0.12
C VAL A 1 45.81 -63.02 -0.55
N ASP A 2 47.12 -62.74 -0.49
CA ASP A 2 48.14 -63.62 -1.06
C ASP A 2 48.44 -64.74 -0.08
N TRP A 3 48.29 -65.97 -0.55
CA TRP A 3 48.61 -67.20 0.16
C TRP A 3 50.07 -67.55 -0.08
N SER A 4 50.99 -66.84 0.57
CA SER A 4 52.41 -67.18 0.53
C SER A 4 52.74 -68.25 1.57
N PRO A 5 53.30 -69.42 1.19
CA PRO A 5 53.61 -70.54 2.10
C PRO A 5 54.65 -70.24 3.19
N GLU A 6 55.31 -69.09 3.12
CA GLU A 6 56.45 -68.73 3.98
C GLU A 6 56.05 -68.22 5.38
N GLY A 7 54.74 -68.08 5.65
CA GLY A 7 54.23 -67.55 6.93
C GLY A 7 54.61 -68.38 8.17
N GLY A 8 55.05 -69.62 8.00
CA GLY A 8 55.50 -70.49 9.10
C GLY A 8 56.93 -70.28 9.58
N VAL A 9 57.76 -69.53 8.85
CA VAL A 9 59.22 -69.47 9.10
C VAL A 9 59.59 -68.51 10.24
N THR A 10 58.75 -67.50 10.53
CA THR A 10 59.03 -66.45 11.53
C THR A 10 58.44 -66.75 12.92
N GLY A 11 57.70 -67.86 13.10
CA GLY A 11 57.14 -68.28 14.40
C GLY A 11 56.04 -67.38 14.98
N THR A 12 55.75 -66.25 14.34
CA THR A 12 54.74 -65.27 14.77
C THR A 12 53.39 -65.44 14.07
N ARG A 13 53.30 -66.32 13.05
CA ARG A 13 52.09 -66.62 12.28
C ARG A 13 51.87 -68.13 12.20
N PRO A 14 50.66 -68.64 12.53
CA PRO A 14 50.34 -70.07 12.38
C PRO A 14 50.38 -70.49 10.90
N VAL A 15 50.97 -71.66 10.60
CA VAL A 15 50.85 -72.30 9.28
C VAL A 15 49.40 -72.74 9.10
N VAL A 16 48.75 -72.27 8.03
CA VAL A 16 47.35 -72.62 7.77
C VAL A 16 47.27 -74.01 7.13
N ASP A 17 47.07 -75.06 7.95
CA ASP A 17 46.67 -76.40 7.49
C ASP A 17 45.14 -76.60 7.62
N HIS A 18 44.60 -77.70 7.09
CA HIS A 18 43.18 -78.05 7.05
C HIS A 18 42.48 -78.14 8.44
N TYR A 19 43.25 -78.06 9.53
CA TYR A 19 42.81 -78.09 10.94
C TYR A 19 43.19 -76.83 11.73
N SER A 20 43.90 -75.86 11.14
CA SER A 20 44.21 -74.59 11.81
C SER A 20 43.10 -73.55 11.60
N ILE A 21 42.49 -73.11 12.70
CA ILE A 21 41.23 -72.35 12.67
C ILE A 21 41.47 -70.83 12.69
N SER A 22 42.69 -70.37 13.03
CA SER A 22 42.99 -68.94 13.23
C SER A 22 43.71 -68.31 12.02
N ARG A 23 42.98 -67.51 11.25
CA ARG A 23 43.48 -66.79 10.04
C ARG A 23 44.24 -65.49 10.31
N TYR A 24 44.19 -64.97 11.53
CA TYR A 24 44.78 -63.69 11.91
C TYR A 24 45.56 -63.82 13.21
N SER A 25 46.66 -63.10 13.32
CA SER A 25 47.38 -62.94 14.59
C SER A 25 46.61 -62.03 15.54
N THR A 26 46.85 -62.18 16.85
CA THR A 26 46.21 -61.33 17.86
C THR A 26 46.58 -59.85 17.70
N SER A 27 47.76 -59.53 17.18
CA SER A 27 48.17 -58.14 16.88
C SER A 27 47.40 -57.55 15.71
N GLU A 28 47.19 -58.31 14.63
CA GLU A 28 46.35 -57.89 13.49
C GLU A 28 44.90 -57.67 13.92
N TRP A 29 44.34 -58.56 14.75
CA TRP A 29 42.99 -58.40 15.32
C TRP A 29 42.88 -57.14 16.21
N ARG A 30 43.86 -56.89 17.08
CA ARG A 30 43.88 -55.69 17.94
C ARG A 30 43.96 -54.41 17.12
N LYS A 31 44.83 -54.36 16.11
CA LYS A 31 44.99 -53.19 15.24
C LYS A 31 43.70 -52.92 14.44
N HIS A 32 43.08 -53.95 13.87
CA HIS A 32 41.81 -53.79 13.16
C HIS A 32 40.71 -53.25 14.08
N ASN A 33 40.57 -53.78 15.29
CA ASN A 33 39.58 -53.27 16.23
C ASN A 33 39.88 -51.84 16.67
N GLU A 34 41.15 -51.48 16.86
CA GLU A 34 41.55 -50.10 17.16
C GLU A 34 41.14 -49.15 16.01
N GLU A 35 41.42 -49.51 14.76
CA GLU A 35 41.03 -48.73 13.58
C GLU A 35 39.50 -48.59 13.47
N VAL A 36 38.75 -49.68 13.69
CA VAL A 36 37.28 -49.67 13.67
C VAL A 36 36.72 -48.78 14.79
N LEU A 37 37.29 -48.86 15.99
CA LEU A 37 36.86 -48.03 17.13
C LEU A 37 37.17 -46.54 16.88
N CYS A 38 38.35 -46.21 16.35
CA CYS A 38 38.71 -44.85 15.99
C CYS A 38 37.80 -44.30 14.88
N SER A 39 37.58 -45.07 13.80
CA SER A 39 36.67 -44.66 12.72
C SER A 39 35.24 -44.47 13.23
N SER A 40 34.76 -45.34 14.12
CA SER A 40 33.44 -45.19 14.72
C SER A 40 33.33 -43.95 15.60
N ALA A 41 34.39 -43.58 16.32
CA ALA A 41 34.42 -42.36 17.12
C ALA A 41 34.37 -41.10 16.25
N ASP A 42 35.10 -41.08 15.13
CA ASP A 42 35.07 -40.00 14.16
C ASP A 42 33.68 -39.86 13.49
N ASP A 43 33.05 -40.98 13.14
CA ASP A 43 31.69 -40.98 12.59
C ASP A 43 30.66 -40.47 13.60
N LEU A 44 30.75 -40.88 14.87
CA LEU A 44 29.90 -40.34 15.94
C LEU A 44 30.10 -38.84 16.11
N HIS A 45 31.35 -38.36 16.07
CA HIS A 45 31.63 -36.93 16.14
C HIS A 45 31.00 -36.16 14.96
N ARG A 46 31.13 -36.67 13.74
CA ARG A 46 30.51 -36.08 12.55
C ARG A 46 28.99 -36.03 12.65
N VAL A 47 28.35 -37.10 13.12
CA VAL A 47 26.90 -37.15 13.32
C VAL A 47 26.47 -36.13 14.38
N ASN A 48 27.16 -36.07 15.52
CA ASN A 48 26.85 -35.10 16.57
C ASN A 48 26.99 -33.65 16.10
N MET A 49 28.02 -33.35 15.31
CA MET A 49 28.20 -32.04 14.70
C MET A 49 27.11 -31.69 13.69
N ALA A 50 26.71 -32.66 12.85
CA ALA A 50 25.60 -32.48 11.92
C ALA A 50 24.28 -32.21 12.65
N GLU A 51 23.98 -32.98 13.70
CA GLU A 51 22.79 -32.79 14.52
C GLU A 51 22.80 -31.43 15.22
N TYR A 52 23.92 -31.06 15.84
CA TYR A 52 24.09 -29.76 16.50
C TYR A 52 23.85 -28.60 15.52
N ASN A 53 24.49 -28.66 14.35
CA ASN A 53 24.35 -27.63 13.32
C ASN A 53 22.93 -27.57 12.77
N SER A 54 22.28 -28.71 12.54
CA SER A 54 20.89 -28.79 12.10
C SER A 54 19.95 -28.16 13.12
N ARG A 55 20.08 -28.55 14.40
CA ARG A 55 19.25 -28.01 15.49
C ARG A 55 19.46 -26.51 15.68
N ARG A 56 20.70 -26.04 15.58
CA ARG A 56 21.03 -24.61 15.62
C ARG A 56 20.43 -23.88 14.42
N GLY A 57 20.55 -24.44 13.22
CA GLY A 57 19.98 -23.91 11.98
C GLY A 57 18.47 -23.73 12.11
N LEU A 58 17.75 -24.79 12.50
CA LEU A 58 16.30 -24.77 12.72
C LEU A 58 15.88 -23.71 13.76
N LYS A 59 16.60 -23.61 14.87
CA LYS A 59 16.31 -22.60 15.88
C LYS A 59 16.52 -21.18 15.35
N CYS A 60 17.61 -20.95 14.60
CA CYS A 60 17.91 -19.65 14.02
C CYS A 60 16.86 -19.25 12.97
N THR A 61 16.48 -20.17 12.08
CA THR A 61 15.48 -19.90 11.04
C THR A 61 14.11 -19.64 11.63
N ALA A 62 13.68 -20.42 12.64
CA ALA A 62 12.42 -20.19 13.36
C ALA A 62 12.41 -18.81 14.04
N GLN A 63 13.46 -18.47 14.79
CA GLN A 63 13.57 -17.17 15.45
C GLN A 63 13.59 -16.00 14.46
N ASN A 64 14.24 -16.17 13.31
CA ASN A 64 14.24 -15.13 12.27
C ASN A 64 12.86 -14.99 11.62
N ALA A 65 12.19 -16.11 11.34
CA ALA A 65 10.83 -16.12 10.81
C ALA A 65 9.85 -15.42 11.76
N ASP A 66 9.91 -15.72 13.06
CA ASP A 66 9.05 -15.10 14.08
C ASP A 66 9.28 -13.58 14.15
N LYS A 67 10.55 -13.15 14.13
CA LYS A 67 10.91 -11.72 14.15
C LYS A 67 10.38 -10.99 12.91
N VAL A 68 10.58 -11.57 11.73
CA VAL A 68 10.10 -10.99 10.47
C VAL A 68 8.58 -10.95 10.44
N GLN A 69 7.92 -12.03 10.88
CA GLN A 69 6.47 -12.11 10.93
C GLN A 69 5.89 -11.03 11.85
N TYR A 70 6.44 -10.89 13.06
CA TYR A 70 6.02 -9.85 14.01
C TYR A 70 6.19 -8.45 13.43
N ALA A 71 7.36 -8.15 12.83
CA ALA A 71 7.62 -6.86 12.21
C ALA A 71 6.63 -6.57 11.06
N ASN A 72 6.34 -7.57 10.22
CA ASN A 72 5.37 -7.44 9.14
C ASN A 72 3.94 -7.23 9.65
N THR A 73 3.52 -7.98 10.67
CA THR A 73 2.21 -7.78 11.31
C THR A 73 2.07 -6.36 11.85
N LYS A 74 3.11 -5.81 12.49
CA LYS A 74 3.10 -4.42 12.99
C LYS A 74 2.99 -3.41 11.84
N ARG A 75 3.80 -3.56 10.79
CA ARG A 75 3.76 -2.67 9.61
C ARG A 75 2.41 -2.72 8.90
N LEU A 76 1.79 -3.91 8.82
CA LEU A 76 0.46 -4.06 8.26
C LEU A 76 -0.59 -3.33 9.11
N ALA A 77 -0.53 -3.45 10.44
CA ALA A 77 -1.44 -2.73 11.33
C ALA A 77 -1.29 -1.20 11.20
N GLU A 78 -0.06 -0.69 11.16
CA GLU A 78 0.23 0.73 10.91
C GLU A 78 -0.35 1.18 9.57
N ARG A 79 -0.11 0.40 8.50
CA ARG A 79 -0.62 0.71 7.17
C ARG A 79 -2.15 0.68 7.10
N THR A 80 -2.79 -0.28 7.77
CA THR A 80 -4.24 -0.35 7.87
C THR A 80 -4.81 0.91 8.55
N ASN A 81 -4.20 1.34 9.65
CA ASN A 81 -4.62 2.55 10.35
C ASN A 81 -4.47 3.80 9.48
N GLU A 82 -3.36 3.93 8.74
CA GLU A 82 -3.20 5.03 7.77
C GLU A 82 -4.28 5.04 6.70
N VAL A 83 -4.57 3.88 6.10
CA VAL A 83 -5.59 3.76 5.06
C VAL A 83 -6.97 4.11 5.62
N LEU A 84 -7.30 3.68 6.84
CA LEU A 84 -8.55 4.04 7.49
C LEU A 84 -8.65 5.54 7.77
N LYS A 85 -7.58 6.16 8.28
CA LYS A 85 -7.51 7.60 8.50
C LYS A 85 -7.77 8.38 7.21
N TRP A 86 -7.08 8.03 6.13
CA TRP A 86 -7.25 8.70 4.85
C TRP A 86 -8.64 8.47 4.24
N LYS A 87 -9.21 7.28 4.41
CA LYS A 87 -10.59 6.99 4.01
C LYS A 87 -11.59 7.89 4.74
N GLU A 88 -11.43 8.07 6.04
CA GLU A 88 -12.29 8.98 6.83
C GLU A 88 -12.09 10.44 6.43
N GLU A 89 -10.86 10.86 6.17
CA GLU A 89 -10.57 12.22 5.73
C GLU A 89 -11.25 12.52 4.39
N ILE A 90 -11.11 11.62 3.40
CA ILE A 90 -11.76 11.76 2.09
C ILE A 90 -13.29 11.82 2.25
N LYS A 91 -13.88 11.00 3.11
CA LYS A 91 -15.33 11.06 3.39
C LYS A 91 -15.75 12.43 3.92
N ARG A 92 -15.03 12.97 4.91
CA ARG A 92 -15.29 14.30 5.45
C ARG A 92 -15.15 15.39 4.37
N SER A 93 -14.12 15.29 3.52
CA SER A 93 -13.96 16.22 2.39
C SER A 93 -15.11 16.14 1.39
N ILE A 94 -15.61 14.94 1.07
CA ILE A 94 -16.76 14.76 0.18
C ILE A 94 -18.02 15.39 0.78
N GLU A 95 -18.26 15.19 2.08
CA GLU A 95 -19.40 15.79 2.78
C GLU A 95 -19.35 17.32 2.74
N ALA A 96 -18.17 17.91 3.06
CA ALA A 96 -17.96 19.35 3.01
C ALA A 96 -18.18 19.93 1.59
N LEU A 97 -17.61 19.29 0.56
CA LEU A 97 -17.80 19.70 -0.82
C LEU A 97 -19.26 19.59 -1.27
N THR A 98 -19.97 18.56 -0.81
CA THR A 98 -21.40 18.38 -1.13
C THR A 98 -22.24 19.50 -0.51
N GLU A 99 -21.95 19.89 0.73
CA GLU A 99 -22.59 21.03 1.38
C GLU A 99 -22.31 22.35 0.66
N GLU A 100 -21.05 22.59 0.28
CA GLU A 100 -20.64 23.77 -0.47
C GLU A 100 -21.33 23.86 -1.84
N ILE A 101 -21.36 22.75 -2.59
CA ILE A 101 -22.10 22.67 -3.86
C ILE A 101 -23.58 23.00 -3.63
N GLY A 102 -24.20 22.43 -2.59
CA GLY A 102 -25.59 22.73 -2.25
C GLY A 102 -25.83 24.22 -1.93
N LEU A 103 -24.89 24.88 -1.26
CA LEU A 103 -24.94 26.33 -1.00
C LEU A 103 -24.80 27.13 -2.29
N LEU A 104 -23.81 26.82 -3.12
CA LEU A 104 -23.56 27.51 -4.39
C LEU A 104 -24.73 27.35 -5.35
N GLU A 105 -25.36 26.16 -5.42
CA GLU A 105 -26.55 25.94 -6.23
C GLU A 105 -27.74 26.81 -5.78
N LYS A 106 -27.93 26.97 -4.47
CA LYS A 106 -28.97 27.87 -3.93
C LYS A 106 -28.69 29.32 -4.32
N GLN A 107 -27.45 29.78 -4.19
CA GLN A 107 -27.08 31.14 -4.59
C GLN A 107 -27.25 31.36 -6.09
N ARG A 108 -26.81 30.40 -6.91
CA ARG A 108 -27.02 30.43 -8.36
C ARG A 108 -28.50 30.55 -8.71
N LYS A 109 -29.37 29.73 -8.11
CA LYS A 109 -30.82 29.81 -8.33
C LYS A 109 -31.39 31.19 -7.97
N ARG A 110 -30.98 31.76 -6.82
CA ARG A 110 -31.38 33.11 -6.40
C ARG A 110 -30.92 34.17 -7.40
N LEU A 111 -29.68 34.07 -7.88
CA LEU A 111 -29.11 34.99 -8.85
C LEU A 111 -29.86 34.93 -10.19
N THR A 112 -30.14 33.73 -10.71
CA THR A 112 -30.91 33.54 -11.94
C THR A 112 -32.33 34.10 -11.82
N GLN A 113 -32.98 33.91 -10.67
CA GLN A 113 -34.31 34.50 -10.42
C GLN A 113 -34.24 36.04 -10.40
N ALA A 114 -33.27 36.62 -9.71
CA ALA A 114 -33.07 38.06 -9.68
C ALA A 114 -32.79 38.64 -11.08
N GLN A 115 -31.98 37.96 -11.88
CA GLN A 115 -31.70 38.33 -13.27
C GLN A 115 -32.94 38.27 -14.15
N THR A 116 -33.81 37.26 -13.95
CA THR A 116 -35.08 37.15 -14.68
C THR A 116 -35.99 38.34 -14.36
N VAL A 117 -36.11 38.70 -13.07
CA VAL A 117 -36.88 39.87 -12.64
C VAL A 117 -36.31 41.16 -13.21
N LEU A 118 -34.99 41.36 -13.15
CA LEU A 118 -34.33 42.53 -13.71
C LEU A 118 -34.58 42.66 -15.23
N THR A 119 -34.58 41.54 -15.95
CA THR A 119 -34.88 41.51 -17.39
C THR A 119 -36.31 41.98 -17.68
N MET A 120 -37.28 41.55 -16.87
CA MET A 120 -38.67 42.00 -16.98
C MET A 120 -38.79 43.51 -16.72
N VAL A 121 -38.17 44.01 -15.64
CA VAL A 121 -38.19 45.45 -15.29
C VAL A 121 -37.53 46.28 -16.40
N ARG A 122 -36.41 45.82 -16.96
CA ARG A 122 -35.76 46.43 -18.13
C ARG A 122 -36.69 46.54 -19.33
N SER A 123 -37.44 45.48 -19.62
CA SER A 123 -38.41 45.47 -20.73
C SER A 123 -39.51 46.51 -20.52
N ILE A 124 -40.07 46.58 -19.31
CA ILE A 124 -41.14 47.55 -18.97
C ILE A 124 -40.63 48.98 -19.08
N SER A 125 -39.46 49.28 -18.49
CA SER A 125 -38.86 50.61 -18.54
C SER A 125 -38.56 51.04 -19.99
N SER A 126 -38.04 50.12 -20.82
CA SER A 126 -37.81 50.34 -22.25
C SER A 126 -39.10 50.61 -23.03
N GLU A 127 -40.17 49.89 -22.76
CA GLU A 127 -41.47 50.09 -23.41
C GLU A 127 -42.08 51.44 -23.01
N CYS A 128 -42.00 51.79 -21.72
CA CYS A 128 -42.45 53.08 -21.21
C CYS A 128 -41.72 54.26 -21.88
N LEU A 129 -40.39 54.16 -22.04
CA LEU A 129 -39.61 55.14 -22.80
C LEU A 129 -40.02 55.20 -24.28
N ALA A 130 -40.25 54.05 -24.92
CA ALA A 130 -40.71 53.99 -26.32
C ALA A 130 -42.09 54.64 -26.51
N CYS A 131 -43.04 54.39 -25.61
CA CYS A 131 -44.36 55.03 -25.64
C CYS A 131 -44.26 56.55 -25.51
N ARG A 132 -43.36 57.06 -24.66
CA ARG A 132 -43.14 58.51 -24.51
C ARG A 132 -42.47 59.12 -25.74
N ALA A 133 -41.56 58.40 -26.37
CA ALA A 133 -40.91 58.83 -27.61
C ALA A 133 -41.89 58.98 -28.79
N MET A 134 -43.08 58.39 -28.71
CA MET A 134 -44.14 58.51 -29.72
C MET A 134 -44.98 59.80 -29.61
N ARG A 135 -44.81 60.62 -28.56
CA ARG A 135 -45.50 61.91 -28.44
C ARG A 135 -45.07 62.84 -29.57
N GLN A 136 -45.98 63.73 -30.01
CA GLN A 136 -45.74 64.62 -31.13
C GLN A 136 -45.96 66.09 -30.76
N GLY A 137 -45.29 66.98 -31.49
CA GLY A 137 -45.46 68.43 -31.34
C GLY A 137 -45.11 68.91 -29.93
N HIS A 138 -46.00 69.73 -29.35
CA HIS A 138 -45.81 70.31 -28.02
C HIS A 138 -45.94 69.29 -26.87
N ASP A 139 -46.50 68.11 -27.12
CA ASP A 139 -46.60 67.03 -26.11
C ASP A 139 -45.27 66.27 -25.95
N LEU A 140 -44.32 66.44 -26.89
CA LEU A 140 -42.95 65.95 -26.74
C LEU A 140 -42.15 66.88 -25.82
N ALA A 141 -42.59 66.95 -24.57
CA ALA A 141 -41.97 67.73 -23.52
C ALA A 141 -41.25 66.81 -22.54
N ARG A 142 -40.06 67.23 -22.12
CA ARG A 142 -39.27 66.58 -21.09
C ARG A 142 -39.91 66.85 -19.73
N ASP A 143 -40.57 65.86 -19.18
CA ASP A 143 -41.36 65.98 -17.96
C ASP A 143 -40.78 65.11 -16.84
N ALA A 144 -41.27 65.32 -15.60
CA ALA A 144 -40.76 64.62 -14.43
C ALA A 144 -40.78 63.09 -14.57
N PRO A 145 -41.83 62.44 -15.13
CA PRO A 145 -41.80 60.99 -15.27
C PRO A 145 -40.79 60.49 -16.33
N GLU A 146 -40.46 61.27 -17.37
CA GLU A 146 -39.39 60.90 -18.30
C GLU A 146 -38.02 60.93 -17.61
N GLU A 147 -37.75 61.94 -16.78
CA GLU A 147 -36.50 62.02 -16.02
C GLU A 147 -36.34 60.86 -15.04
N GLU A 148 -37.40 60.46 -14.34
CA GLU A 148 -37.37 59.29 -13.46
C GLU A 148 -37.18 57.98 -14.24
N LEU A 149 -37.78 57.80 -15.41
CA LEU A 149 -37.56 56.62 -16.26
C LEU A 149 -36.11 56.52 -16.77
N ILE A 150 -35.47 57.65 -17.08
CA ILE A 150 -34.06 57.68 -17.49
C ILE A 150 -33.15 57.25 -16.32
N LYS A 151 -33.44 57.73 -15.10
CA LYS A 151 -32.71 57.30 -13.89
C LYS A 151 -32.91 55.82 -13.61
N GLU A 152 -34.13 55.32 -13.74
CA GLU A 152 -34.44 53.90 -13.60
C GLU A 152 -33.67 53.04 -14.63
N ALA A 153 -33.66 53.45 -15.90
CA ALA A 153 -32.92 52.76 -16.95
C ALA A 153 -31.40 52.73 -16.69
N ALA A 154 -30.84 53.83 -16.18
CA ALA A 154 -29.44 53.89 -15.76
C ALA A 154 -29.15 52.92 -14.60
N LEU A 155 -30.00 52.91 -13.58
CA LEU A 155 -29.87 51.99 -12.44
C LEU A 155 -29.99 50.52 -12.86
N ILE A 156 -30.94 50.19 -13.74
CA ILE A 156 -31.10 48.83 -14.29
C ILE A 156 -29.86 48.38 -15.05
N LYS A 157 -29.18 49.31 -15.73
CA LYS A 157 -27.93 49.02 -16.43
C LYS A 157 -26.80 48.76 -15.44
N GLU A 158 -26.58 49.65 -14.48
CA GLU A 158 -25.56 49.50 -13.42
C GLU A 158 -25.74 48.20 -12.64
N VAL A 159 -26.97 47.91 -12.22
CA VAL A 159 -27.29 46.65 -11.53
C VAL A 159 -27.09 45.45 -12.45
N GLY A 160 -27.39 45.59 -13.75
CA GLY A 160 -27.15 44.56 -14.75
C GLY A 160 -25.68 44.19 -14.92
N GLU A 161 -24.78 45.18 -14.87
CA GLU A 161 -23.32 44.98 -14.95
C GLU A 161 -22.78 44.19 -13.74
N LEU A 162 -23.48 44.18 -12.61
CA LEU A 162 -23.12 43.35 -11.44
C LEU A 162 -23.41 41.85 -11.62
N PHE A 163 -24.17 41.47 -12.65
CA PHE A 163 -24.49 40.06 -12.95
C PHE A 163 -23.55 39.44 -13.99
N GLU A 164 -22.69 40.23 -14.64
CA GLU A 164 -21.63 39.76 -15.56
C GLU A 164 -20.36 39.35 -14.79
#